data_AF-A0A4T0D8X8-F1
#
_entry.id   AF-A0A4T0D8X8-F1
#
_cell.length_a   1.000
_cell.length_b   1.000
_cell.length_c   1.000
_cell.angle_alpha   90.00
_cell.angle_beta   90.00
_cell.angle_gamma   90.00
#
_symmetry.space_group_name_H-M   'P 1'
#
loop_
_entity.id
_entity.type
_entity.pdbx_description
1 polymer ?
#
loop_
_entity_poly.entity_id
_entity_poly.type
_entity_poly.pdbx_seq_one_letter_code
_entity_poly.pdbx_strand_id
1 'polypeptide(L)'
;MGDTTAALVWGVPVRISDLLCSVDAFQKAIPTIQTLRLCNQFGQGEDARITKLPKELIGFIEEELLAIHRQEEESRNVGWAQTYRCFEGSCRASRHSFEMDPSIVDAALEELYEEHPEWLHMDEETVHPKEFDELLEAKLDEKRDEYYEDVSYDLCFDNICAWPSDVKKHVASKGNEVVRKHFGLDIFVKQETLDETAADYLMSHEKAFAKSYREFHQATICYLVIPSKAARWKARLDPILLDSGEIFGESTNSMLLDRNSLDPTEEHQQRFARAMRQLALKPSVHPSQLQTALSAAPPINASSPLTQTTVHRIIEKKSDEEVKKRDTAMTKRIRDLEQSQWPKLMFLVNHIFHE
;
A
#
# COMPACT_ATOMS: atom_id res chain seq x y z
N MET A 1 17.93 -15.56 23.08
CA MET A 1 16.72 -14.82 23.54
C MET A 1 16.61 -13.59 22.69
N GLY A 2 15.49 -13.40 22.02
CA GLY A 2 15.30 -12.33 21.06
C GLY A 2 14.96 -10.98 21.68
N ASP A 3 15.60 -9.90 21.24
CA ASP A 3 15.32 -8.52 21.69
C ASP A 3 13.95 -8.05 21.17
N THR A 4 12.86 -8.31 21.88
CA THR A 4 11.55 -7.75 21.49
C THR A 4 11.55 -6.23 21.74
N THR A 5 11.38 -5.44 20.68
CA THR A 5 11.18 -3.99 20.77
C THR A 5 9.70 -3.70 20.72
N ALA A 6 9.11 -3.28 21.84
CA ALA A 6 7.73 -2.82 21.88
C ALA A 6 7.68 -1.34 22.26
N ALA A 7 6.86 -0.56 21.57
CA ALA A 7 6.57 0.80 22.00
C ALA A 7 5.13 1.23 21.73
N LEU A 8 4.69 2.11 22.62
CA LEU A 8 3.46 2.85 22.52
C LEU A 8 3.77 4.15 21.76
N VAL A 9 3.24 4.31 20.55
CA VAL A 9 3.51 5.47 19.69
C VAL A 9 2.27 5.99 19.00
N TRP A 10 2.26 7.28 18.69
CA TRP A 10 1.26 7.86 17.81
C TRP A 10 1.58 7.52 16.38
N GLY A 11 0.58 7.07 15.63
CA GLY A 11 0.76 6.77 14.21
C GLY A 11 -0.49 6.93 13.36
N VAL A 12 -0.26 6.92 12.05
CA VAL A 12 -1.27 6.93 11.00
C VAL A 12 -0.97 5.78 10.04
N PRO A 13 -1.91 4.86 9.79
CA PRO A 13 -1.74 3.81 8.80
C PRO A 13 -1.80 4.43 7.42
N VAL A 14 -0.86 4.06 6.56
CA VAL A 14 -0.79 4.56 5.19
C VAL A 14 -0.52 3.38 4.26
N ARG A 15 -0.97 3.49 3.02
CA ARG A 15 -0.64 2.52 2.00
C ARG A 15 0.85 2.63 1.67
N ILE A 16 1.55 1.50 1.70
CA ILE A 16 3.00 1.48 1.53
C ILE A 16 3.42 1.92 0.12
N SER A 17 2.71 1.50 -0.92
CA SER A 17 3.00 1.91 -2.30
C SER A 17 2.89 3.42 -2.48
N ASP A 18 1.77 4.02 -2.03
CA ASP A 18 1.57 5.48 -2.06
C ASP A 18 2.68 6.20 -1.29
N LEU A 19 3.09 5.69 -0.12
CA LEU A 19 4.17 6.27 0.66
C LEU A 19 5.51 6.25 -0.09
N LEU A 20 5.87 5.11 -0.69
CA LEU A 20 7.14 4.96 -1.41
C LEU A 20 7.19 5.86 -2.65
N CYS A 21 6.13 5.87 -3.46
CA CYS A 21 5.98 6.78 -4.59
C CYS A 21 6.10 8.25 -4.16
N SER A 22 5.37 8.64 -3.11
CA SER A 22 5.38 10.02 -2.64
C SER A 22 6.70 10.46 -2.03
N VAL A 23 7.43 9.56 -1.35
CA VAL A 23 8.77 9.85 -0.84
C VAL A 23 9.75 10.06 -1.99
N ASP A 24 9.71 9.22 -3.02
CA ASP A 24 10.58 9.33 -4.18
C ASP A 24 10.28 10.60 -5.00
N ALA A 25 9.00 10.90 -5.20
CA ALA A 25 8.54 12.13 -5.83
C ALA A 25 8.97 13.38 -5.04
N PHE A 26 8.81 13.36 -3.71
CA PHE A 26 9.20 14.47 -2.85
C PHE A 26 10.70 14.71 -2.91
N GLN A 27 11.51 13.66 -2.91
CA GLN A 27 12.96 13.78 -3.02
C GLN A 27 13.41 14.39 -4.36
N LYS A 28 12.74 14.04 -5.46
CA LYS A 28 12.99 14.67 -6.77
C LYS A 28 12.60 16.15 -6.78
N ALA A 29 11.48 16.50 -6.13
CA ALA A 29 10.96 17.86 -6.12
C ALA A 29 11.73 18.82 -5.21
N ILE A 30 12.28 18.34 -4.08
CA ILE A 30 12.91 19.18 -3.04
C ILE A 30 13.93 20.18 -3.59
N PRO A 31 14.90 19.82 -4.44
CA PRO A 31 15.89 20.78 -4.93
C PRO A 31 15.25 21.94 -5.67
N THR A 32 14.27 21.66 -6.54
CA THR A 32 13.52 22.66 -7.29
C THR A 32 12.67 23.54 -6.37
N ILE A 33 11.98 22.94 -5.39
CA ILE A 33 11.21 23.67 -4.36
C ILE A 33 12.12 24.61 -3.55
N GLN A 34 13.31 24.14 -3.16
CA GLN A 34 14.27 24.95 -2.42
C GLN A 34 14.79 26.12 -3.26
N THR A 35 15.14 25.88 -4.52
CA THR A 35 15.52 26.94 -5.45
C THR A 35 14.40 27.96 -5.62
N LEU A 36 13.15 27.51 -5.83
CA LEU A 36 11.97 28.37 -5.94
C LEU A 36 11.82 29.28 -4.72
N ARG A 37 11.90 28.70 -3.51
CA ARG A 37 11.81 29.45 -2.25
C ARG A 37 12.95 30.45 -2.09
N LEU A 38 14.18 30.06 -2.42
CA LEU A 38 15.35 30.95 -2.34
C LEU A 38 15.24 32.12 -3.33
N CYS A 39 14.84 31.84 -4.57
CA CYS A 39 14.62 32.87 -5.58
C CYS A 39 13.50 33.83 -5.18
N ASN A 40 12.40 33.33 -4.62
CA ASN A 40 11.30 34.17 -4.13
C ASN A 40 11.73 35.04 -2.93
N GLN A 41 12.51 34.52 -2.00
CA GLN A 41 12.91 35.25 -0.79
C GLN A 41 14.07 36.21 -1.00
N PHE A 42 15.04 35.86 -1.84
CA PHE A 42 16.33 36.54 -1.92
C PHE A 42 16.72 37.02 -3.32
N GLY A 43 15.86 36.82 -4.33
CA GLY A 43 16.13 37.29 -5.69
C GLY A 43 16.38 38.79 -5.76
N GLN A 44 17.35 39.21 -6.58
CA GLN A 44 17.70 40.61 -6.81
C GLN A 44 17.81 40.90 -8.32
N GLY A 45 17.54 42.14 -8.72
CA GLY A 45 17.61 42.60 -10.11
C GLY A 45 16.25 42.89 -10.74
N GLU A 46 16.25 43.56 -11.90
CA GLU A 46 15.03 43.99 -12.60
C GLU A 46 14.18 42.80 -13.09
N ASP A 47 14.82 41.67 -13.39
CA ASP A 47 14.16 40.44 -13.85
C ASP A 47 13.74 39.47 -12.74
N ALA A 48 13.99 39.80 -11.46
CA ALA A 48 13.64 38.94 -10.32
C ALA A 48 12.14 39.00 -9.96
N ARG A 49 11.26 38.84 -10.96
CA ARG A 49 9.80 38.98 -10.83
C ARG A 49 9.18 37.97 -9.86
N ILE A 50 9.83 36.82 -9.69
CA ILE A 50 9.40 35.75 -8.79
C ILE A 50 9.36 36.17 -7.31
N THR A 51 10.12 37.20 -6.92
CA THR A 51 10.11 37.78 -5.56
C THR A 51 8.82 38.51 -5.22
N LYS A 52 8.06 38.94 -6.24
CA LYS A 52 6.79 39.65 -6.10
C LYS A 52 5.60 38.69 -5.94
N LEU A 53 5.82 37.38 -6.12
CA LEU A 53 4.75 36.40 -5.97
C LEU A 53 4.38 36.25 -4.49
N PRO A 54 3.09 36.31 -4.15
CA PRO A 54 2.60 35.95 -2.82
C PRO A 54 2.99 34.53 -2.45
N LYS A 55 3.15 34.27 -1.14
CA LYS A 55 3.55 32.95 -0.62
C LYS A 55 2.54 31.87 -0.97
N GLU A 56 1.28 32.24 -1.12
CA GLU A 56 0.18 31.37 -1.51
C GLU A 56 0.40 30.81 -2.92
N LEU A 57 0.84 31.65 -3.87
CA LEU A 57 1.14 31.19 -5.24
C LEU A 57 2.37 30.29 -5.28
N ILE A 58 3.38 30.59 -4.46
CA ILE A 58 4.54 29.70 -4.29
C ILE A 58 4.08 28.33 -3.76
N GLY A 59 3.19 28.32 -2.76
CA GLY A 59 2.60 27.10 -2.23
C GLY A 59 1.87 26.27 -3.29
N PHE A 60 1.07 26.90 -4.15
CA PHE A 60 0.41 26.21 -5.26
C PHE A 60 1.41 25.60 -6.25
N ILE A 61 2.47 26.33 -6.62
CA ILE A 61 3.51 25.81 -7.53
C ILE A 61 4.21 24.59 -6.91
N GLU A 62 4.49 24.62 -5.60
CA GLU A 62 5.07 23.48 -4.89
C GLU A 62 4.14 22.26 -4.89
N GLU A 63 2.84 22.46 -4.67
CA GLU A 63 1.85 21.39 -4.68
C GLU A 63 1.70 20.76 -6.06
N GLU A 64 1.65 21.57 -7.13
CA GLU A 64 1.61 21.10 -8.52
C GLU A 64 2.88 20.34 -8.91
N LEU A 65 4.06 20.87 -8.57
CA LEU A 65 5.33 20.18 -8.84
C LEU A 65 5.40 18.82 -8.16
N LEU A 66 4.91 18.72 -6.92
CA LEU A 66 4.82 17.45 -6.22
C LEU A 66 3.79 16.51 -6.86
N ALA A 67 2.67 17.04 -7.38
CA ALA A 67 1.67 16.23 -8.09
C ALA A 67 2.24 15.62 -9.37
N ILE A 68 2.96 16.40 -10.17
CA ILE A 68 3.63 15.94 -11.40
C ILE A 68 4.59 14.80 -11.09
N HIS A 69 5.52 15.01 -10.14
CA HIS A 69 6.48 13.95 -9.80
C HIS A 69 5.84 12.71 -9.18
N ARG A 70 4.73 12.84 -8.45
CA ARG A 70 3.98 11.68 -7.95
C ARG A 70 3.34 10.90 -9.09
N GLN A 71 2.68 11.59 -10.03
CA GLN A 71 2.08 10.96 -11.20
C GLN A 71 3.15 10.22 -12.03
N GLU A 72 4.34 10.81 -12.19
CA GLU A 72 5.48 10.14 -12.82
C GLU A 72 5.92 8.87 -12.07
N GLU A 73 5.99 8.90 -10.74
CA GLU A 73 6.35 7.71 -9.94
C GLU A 73 5.27 6.62 -9.97
N GLU A 74 3.99 7.01 -9.90
CA GLU A 74 2.84 6.09 -9.92
C GLU A 74 2.63 5.43 -11.29
N SER A 75 2.97 6.12 -12.38
CA SER A 75 2.81 5.64 -13.76
C SER A 75 4.01 4.85 -14.30
N ARG A 76 5.09 4.71 -13.51
CA ARG A 76 6.24 3.90 -13.91
C ARG A 76 5.83 2.44 -14.10
N ASN A 77 6.12 1.90 -15.29
CA ASN A 77 5.93 0.49 -15.61
C ASN A 77 6.69 -0.42 -14.64
N VAL A 78 7.93 -0.07 -14.30
CA VAL A 78 8.75 -0.76 -13.28
C VAL A 78 8.94 0.16 -12.08
N GLY A 79 7.88 0.29 -11.28
CA GLY A 79 7.83 1.17 -10.11
C GLY A 79 7.04 0.58 -8.95
N TRP A 80 7.08 1.24 -7.79
CA TRP A 80 6.48 0.74 -6.55
C TRP A 80 5.00 0.37 -6.68
N ALA A 81 4.23 1.16 -7.44
CA ALA A 81 2.82 0.89 -7.66
C ALA A 81 2.59 -0.45 -8.40
N GLN A 82 3.38 -0.73 -9.43
CA GLN A 82 3.25 -1.96 -10.21
C GLN A 82 3.77 -3.18 -9.42
N THR A 83 4.94 -3.08 -8.80
CA THR A 83 5.48 -4.17 -7.97
C THR A 83 4.55 -4.50 -6.80
N TYR A 84 3.94 -3.49 -6.17
CA TYR A 84 2.96 -3.70 -5.09
C TYR A 84 1.72 -4.43 -5.59
N ARG A 85 1.21 -4.09 -6.78
CA ARG A 85 0.09 -4.82 -7.38
C ARG A 85 0.41 -6.29 -7.59
N CYS A 86 1.63 -6.62 -8.03
CA CYS A 86 2.07 -8.00 -8.15
C CYS A 86 2.13 -8.67 -6.76
N PHE A 87 2.73 -7.99 -5.79
CA PHE A 87 2.84 -8.47 -4.41
C PHE A 87 1.49 -8.77 -3.75
N GLU A 88 0.49 -7.92 -3.94
CA GLU A 88 -0.87 -8.12 -3.39
C GLU A 88 -1.76 -8.99 -4.30
N GLY A 89 -1.25 -9.43 -5.46
CA GLY A 89 -2.00 -10.24 -6.42
C GLY A 89 -3.06 -9.47 -7.22
N SER A 90 -2.97 -8.13 -7.29
CA SER A 90 -3.88 -7.23 -8.02
C SER A 90 -3.41 -6.80 -9.40
N CYS A 91 -2.25 -7.30 -9.80
CA CYS A 91 -1.75 -7.11 -11.14
C CYS A 91 -2.71 -7.71 -12.18
N ARG A 92 -2.73 -7.09 -13.34
CA ARG A 92 -3.45 -7.56 -14.52
C ARG A 92 -2.44 -8.03 -15.56
N ALA A 93 -2.79 -9.02 -16.37
CA ALA A 93 -1.83 -9.57 -17.32
C ALA A 93 -1.40 -8.52 -18.36
N SER A 94 -2.32 -7.64 -18.79
CA SER A 94 -2.02 -6.48 -19.65
C SER A 94 -0.95 -5.55 -19.10
N ARG A 95 -0.73 -5.53 -17.78
CA ARG A 95 0.28 -4.66 -17.16
C ARG A 95 1.69 -5.27 -17.15
N HIS A 96 1.81 -6.55 -17.50
CA HIS A 96 3.08 -7.22 -17.76
C HIS A 96 3.46 -7.22 -19.24
N SER A 97 2.55 -6.75 -20.11
CA SER A 97 2.72 -6.66 -21.57
C SER A 97 4.05 -6.06 -22.02
N PHE A 98 4.55 -5.03 -21.31
CA PHE A 98 5.79 -4.35 -21.65
C PHE A 98 7.03 -5.25 -21.56
N GLU A 99 6.98 -6.28 -20.72
CA GLU A 99 8.06 -7.26 -20.54
C GLU A 99 7.79 -8.57 -21.31
N MET A 100 6.64 -8.65 -21.99
CA MET A 100 6.20 -9.77 -22.81
C MET A 100 6.36 -9.46 -24.30
N ASP A 101 6.08 -10.45 -25.17
CA ASP A 101 5.98 -10.19 -26.60
C ASP A 101 4.83 -9.21 -26.89
N PRO A 102 5.11 -8.01 -27.43
CA PRO A 102 4.08 -7.02 -27.75
C PRO A 102 3.01 -7.56 -28.70
N SER A 103 3.33 -8.59 -29.50
CA SER A 103 2.45 -9.13 -30.54
C SER A 103 1.09 -9.63 -30.01
N ILE A 104 1.05 -10.20 -28.80
CA ILE A 104 -0.19 -10.71 -28.19
C ILE A 104 -1.09 -9.55 -27.76
N VAL A 105 -0.47 -8.50 -27.22
CA VAL A 105 -1.18 -7.33 -26.69
C VAL A 105 -1.66 -6.45 -27.83
N ASP A 106 -0.84 -6.26 -28.86
CA ASP A 106 -1.21 -5.56 -30.08
C ASP A 106 -2.39 -6.27 -30.79
N ALA A 107 -2.35 -7.61 -30.89
CA ALA A 107 -3.46 -8.39 -31.46
C ALA A 107 -4.75 -8.29 -30.63
N ALA A 108 -4.64 -8.29 -29.29
CA ALA A 108 -5.79 -8.10 -28.40
C ALA A 108 -6.38 -6.69 -28.53
N LEU A 109 -5.53 -5.66 -28.65
CA LEU A 109 -5.94 -4.28 -28.87
C LEU A 109 -6.59 -4.10 -30.25
N GLU A 110 -6.03 -4.70 -31.30
CA GLU A 110 -6.57 -4.63 -32.66
C GLU A 110 -7.99 -5.19 -32.71
N GLU A 111 -8.22 -6.40 -32.16
CA GLU A 111 -9.57 -6.98 -32.08
C GLU A 111 -10.52 -6.13 -31.23
N LEU A 112 -10.04 -5.57 -30.11
CA LEU A 112 -10.86 -4.73 -29.26
C LEU A 112 -11.29 -3.44 -29.99
N TYR A 113 -10.41 -2.85 -30.79
CA TYR A 113 -10.73 -1.69 -31.62
C TYR A 113 -11.58 -2.04 -32.84
N GLU A 114 -11.50 -3.26 -33.38
CA GLU A 114 -12.43 -3.76 -34.39
C GLU A 114 -13.85 -3.92 -33.84
N GLU A 115 -13.99 -4.40 -32.60
CA GLU A 115 -15.28 -4.54 -31.90
C GLU A 115 -15.84 -3.19 -31.44
N HIS A 116 -14.96 -2.24 -31.11
CA HIS A 116 -15.27 -0.91 -30.62
C HIS A 116 -14.58 0.20 -31.46
N PRO A 117 -15.00 0.38 -32.73
CA PRO A 117 -14.37 1.34 -33.64
C PRO A 117 -14.52 2.79 -33.17
N GLU A 118 -15.46 3.08 -32.26
CA GLU A 118 -15.60 4.38 -31.62
C GLU A 118 -14.41 4.75 -30.71
N TRP A 119 -13.55 3.80 -30.33
CA TRP A 119 -12.37 4.06 -29.49
C TRP A 119 -11.09 4.36 -30.29
N LEU A 120 -11.09 4.08 -31.60
CA LEU A 120 -9.96 4.27 -32.53
C LEU A 120 -9.61 5.75 -32.78
N HIS A 121 -10.53 6.66 -32.45
CA HIS A 121 -10.40 8.12 -32.66
C HIS A 121 -10.37 8.92 -31.36
N MET A 122 -10.10 8.25 -30.25
CA MET A 122 -9.89 8.89 -28.97
C MET A 122 -8.45 9.44 -28.98
N ASP A 123 -8.29 10.75 -29.19
CA ASP A 123 -7.02 11.48 -29.12
C ASP A 123 -6.21 11.09 -27.86
N GLU A 124 -4.89 11.34 -27.84
CA GLU A 124 -3.97 11.06 -26.71
C GLU A 124 -4.45 11.63 -25.35
N GLU A 125 -5.39 12.58 -25.34
CA GLU A 125 -6.03 13.16 -24.14
C GLU A 125 -7.32 12.47 -23.69
N THR A 126 -7.88 11.56 -24.49
CA THR A 126 -9.19 10.94 -24.22
C THR A 126 -9.03 9.63 -23.47
N VAL A 127 -9.35 9.67 -22.18
CA VAL A 127 -9.38 8.51 -21.28
C VAL A 127 -10.32 7.44 -21.87
N HIS A 128 -9.78 6.24 -22.13
CA HIS A 128 -10.59 5.09 -22.55
C HIS A 128 -11.79 4.87 -21.59
N PRO A 129 -12.91 4.31 -22.07
CA PRO A 129 -14.05 3.99 -21.20
C PRO A 129 -13.63 3.10 -20.03
N LYS A 130 -14.34 3.19 -18.91
CA LYS A 130 -14.03 2.43 -17.69
C LYS A 130 -13.96 0.91 -17.88
N GLU A 131 -14.65 0.41 -18.90
CA GLU A 131 -14.73 -1.01 -19.25
C GLU A 131 -13.56 -1.48 -20.11
N PHE A 132 -12.79 -0.55 -20.70
CA PHE A 132 -11.69 -0.86 -21.61
C PHE A 132 -10.70 -1.84 -21.01
N ASP A 133 -10.18 -1.54 -19.81
CA ASP A 133 -9.20 -2.42 -19.16
C ASP A 133 -9.80 -3.80 -18.83
N GLU A 134 -11.11 -3.91 -18.55
CA GLU A 134 -11.77 -5.21 -18.27
C GLU A 134 -11.94 -6.03 -19.57
N LEU A 135 -12.29 -5.37 -20.68
CA LEU A 135 -12.45 -6.02 -21.98
C LEU A 135 -11.11 -6.41 -22.60
N LEU A 136 -10.08 -5.58 -22.44
CA LEU A 136 -8.72 -5.90 -22.86
C LEU A 136 -8.20 -7.14 -22.13
N GLU A 137 -8.43 -7.25 -20.82
CA GLU A 137 -8.08 -8.47 -20.07
C GLU A 137 -8.82 -9.69 -20.60
N ALA A 138 -10.12 -9.60 -20.90
CA ALA A 138 -10.86 -10.72 -21.46
C ALA A 138 -10.27 -11.19 -22.81
N LYS A 139 -9.85 -10.25 -23.66
CA LYS A 139 -9.18 -10.56 -24.94
C LYS A 139 -7.80 -11.18 -24.77
N LEU A 140 -7.03 -10.72 -23.78
CA LEU A 140 -5.74 -11.32 -23.43
C LEU A 140 -5.92 -12.72 -22.87
N ASP A 141 -6.93 -12.96 -22.04
CA ASP A 141 -7.25 -14.28 -21.50
C ASP A 141 -7.64 -15.27 -22.61
N GLU A 142 -8.34 -14.83 -23.66
CA GLU A 142 -8.67 -15.66 -24.84
C GLU A 142 -7.43 -16.05 -25.66
N LYS A 143 -6.40 -15.19 -25.64
CA LYS A 143 -5.13 -15.35 -26.39
C LYS A 143 -4.02 -15.95 -25.56
N ARG A 144 -4.28 -16.22 -24.28
CA ARG A 144 -3.29 -16.74 -23.35
C ARG A 144 -2.87 -18.15 -23.76
N ASP A 145 -1.61 -18.30 -24.16
CA ASP A 145 -0.98 -19.61 -24.30
C ASP A 145 -0.18 -19.97 -23.03
N GLU A 146 0.28 -21.22 -22.97
CA GLU A 146 1.07 -21.74 -21.84
C GLU A 146 2.32 -20.89 -21.59
N TYR A 147 2.95 -20.38 -22.67
CA TYR A 147 4.12 -19.52 -22.59
C TYR A 147 3.82 -18.16 -21.95
N TYR A 148 2.70 -17.53 -22.31
CA TYR A 148 2.27 -16.26 -21.73
C TYR A 148 1.96 -16.41 -20.23
N GLU A 149 1.34 -17.52 -19.83
CA GLU A 149 1.06 -17.81 -18.43
C GLU A 149 2.34 -17.99 -17.62
N ASP A 150 3.31 -18.75 -18.13
CA ASP A 150 4.60 -18.98 -17.47
C ASP A 150 5.39 -17.67 -17.30
N VAL A 151 5.51 -16.86 -18.36
CA VAL A 151 6.25 -15.59 -18.29
C VAL A 151 5.58 -14.61 -17.34
N SER A 152 4.25 -14.46 -17.40
CA SER A 152 3.50 -13.62 -16.45
C SER A 152 3.66 -14.11 -15.02
N TYR A 153 3.69 -15.43 -14.82
CA TYR A 153 3.85 -16.04 -13.52
C TYR A 153 5.23 -15.72 -12.93
N ASP A 154 6.30 -15.95 -13.69
CA ASP A 154 7.68 -15.70 -13.26
C ASP A 154 7.91 -14.23 -12.90
N LEU A 155 7.40 -13.31 -13.72
CA LEU A 155 7.46 -11.86 -13.44
C LEU A 155 6.73 -11.46 -12.16
N CYS A 156 5.53 -11.98 -11.94
CA CYS A 156 4.81 -11.76 -10.69
C CYS A 156 5.57 -12.35 -9.51
N PHE A 157 6.05 -13.59 -9.65
CA PHE A 157 6.78 -14.31 -8.62
C PHE A 157 8.03 -13.54 -8.17
N ASP A 158 8.85 -13.09 -9.12
CA ASP A 158 10.04 -12.28 -8.84
C ASP A 158 9.68 -10.99 -8.09
N ASN A 159 8.62 -10.29 -8.51
CA ASN A 159 8.16 -9.07 -7.84
C ASN A 159 7.65 -9.35 -6.42
N ILE A 160 6.90 -10.44 -6.21
CA ILE A 160 6.39 -10.84 -4.90
C ILE A 160 7.58 -11.17 -3.97
N CYS A 161 8.57 -11.94 -4.44
CA CYS A 161 9.76 -12.31 -3.68
C CYS A 161 10.67 -11.10 -3.37
N ALA A 162 10.86 -10.21 -4.33
CA ALA A 162 11.72 -9.03 -4.15
C ALA A 162 11.11 -7.98 -3.22
N TRP A 163 9.78 -7.81 -3.27
CA TRP A 163 9.06 -6.72 -2.63
C TRP A 163 9.45 -6.47 -1.15
N PRO A 164 9.41 -7.46 -0.24
CA PRO A 164 9.83 -7.25 1.13
C PRO A 164 11.23 -6.64 1.20
N SER A 165 12.21 -7.26 0.55
CA SER A 165 13.61 -6.85 0.60
C SER A 165 13.82 -5.43 0.09
N ASP A 166 13.14 -5.05 -0.99
CA ASP A 166 13.21 -3.74 -1.61
C ASP A 166 12.59 -2.65 -0.74
N VAL A 167 11.42 -2.92 -0.15
CA VAL A 167 10.79 -2.01 0.81
C VAL A 167 11.71 -1.77 2.01
N LYS A 168 12.28 -2.84 2.58
CA LYS A 168 13.21 -2.75 3.72
C LYS A 168 14.43 -1.90 3.37
N LYS A 169 15.04 -2.15 2.20
CA LYS A 169 16.21 -1.42 1.71
C LYS A 169 15.87 0.05 1.49
N HIS A 170 14.75 0.37 0.84
CA HIS A 170 14.33 1.74 0.58
C HIS A 170 14.04 2.51 1.88
N VAL A 171 13.25 1.91 2.78
CA VAL A 171 12.91 2.52 4.07
C VAL A 171 14.16 2.78 4.92
N ALA A 172 15.13 1.85 4.93
CA ALA A 172 16.36 1.99 5.69
C ALA A 172 17.35 3.01 5.09
N SER A 173 17.47 3.06 3.76
CA SER A 173 18.47 3.89 3.08
C SER A 173 17.99 5.28 2.74
N LYS A 174 16.69 5.46 2.48
CA LYS A 174 16.15 6.68 1.85
C LYS A 174 14.89 7.16 2.56
N GLY A 175 13.89 6.28 2.69
CA GLY A 175 12.56 6.65 3.19
C GLY A 175 12.58 7.28 4.58
N ASN A 176 13.19 6.61 5.56
CA ASN A 176 13.26 7.15 6.92
C ASN A 176 14.11 8.42 7.01
N GLU A 177 15.15 8.56 6.19
CA GLU A 177 15.96 9.79 6.19
C GLU A 177 15.12 10.98 5.75
N VAL A 178 14.42 10.86 4.61
CA VAL A 178 13.57 11.91 4.05
C VAL A 178 12.44 12.25 5.04
N VAL A 179 11.71 11.23 5.51
CA VAL A 179 10.54 11.44 6.36
C VAL A 179 10.93 12.07 7.70
N ARG A 180 12.02 11.60 8.30
CA ARG A 180 12.52 12.15 9.57
C ARG A 180 13.05 13.57 9.40
N LYS A 181 13.83 13.84 8.37
CA LYS A 181 14.44 15.16 8.12
C LYS A 181 13.41 16.23 7.81
N HIS A 182 12.39 15.91 7.01
CA HIS A 182 11.45 16.92 6.51
C HIS A 182 10.16 17.03 7.32
N PHE A 183 9.74 15.96 8.00
CA PHE A 183 8.48 15.90 8.74
C PHE A 183 8.63 15.56 10.22
N GLY A 184 9.81 15.09 10.67
CA GLY A 184 10.02 14.69 12.06
C GLY A 184 9.22 13.45 12.46
N LEU A 185 8.97 12.55 11.49
CA LEU A 185 8.27 11.28 11.62
C LEU A 185 9.19 10.13 11.22
N ASP A 186 8.82 8.90 11.59
CA ASP A 186 9.45 7.66 11.17
C ASP A 186 8.45 6.80 10.39
N ILE A 187 8.98 5.94 9.52
CA ILE A 187 8.24 4.90 8.82
C ILE A 187 8.42 3.60 9.60
N PHE A 188 7.30 3.01 10.00
CA PHE A 188 7.24 1.65 10.52
C PHE A 188 6.58 0.77 9.46
N VAL A 189 7.28 -0.29 9.04
CA VAL A 189 6.77 -1.30 8.10
C VAL A 189 6.78 -2.66 8.78
N LYS A 190 5.70 -3.41 8.55
CA LYS A 190 5.50 -4.80 8.94
C LYS A 190 5.09 -5.62 7.72
N GLN A 191 5.57 -6.86 7.64
CA GLN A 191 4.95 -7.89 6.79
C GLN A 191 4.09 -8.78 7.66
N GLU A 192 2.84 -9.03 7.30
CA GLU A 192 1.91 -9.87 8.03
C GLU A 192 1.48 -11.06 7.16
N THR A 193 1.64 -12.28 7.67
CA THR A 193 1.07 -13.46 7.03
C THR A 193 -0.44 -13.47 7.25
N LEU A 194 -1.20 -13.58 6.17
CA LEU A 194 -2.66 -13.67 6.21
C LEU A 194 -3.05 -15.11 6.54
N ASP A 195 -4.04 -15.27 7.41
CA ASP A 195 -4.69 -16.57 7.57
C ASP A 195 -5.63 -16.86 6.40
N GLU A 196 -6.06 -18.12 6.27
CA GLU A 196 -6.99 -18.56 5.22
C GLU A 196 -8.28 -17.72 5.19
N THR A 197 -8.76 -17.27 6.36
CA THR A 197 -10.01 -16.49 6.46
C THR A 197 -9.86 -15.05 5.94
N ALA A 198 -8.70 -14.44 6.15
CA ALA A 198 -8.34 -13.13 5.64
C ALA A 198 -8.06 -13.19 4.14
N ALA A 199 -7.32 -14.22 3.69
CA ALA A 199 -7.09 -14.48 2.27
C ALA A 199 -8.42 -14.69 1.51
N ASP A 200 -9.31 -15.53 2.04
CA ASP A 200 -10.63 -15.78 1.45
C ASP A 200 -11.48 -14.51 1.36
N TYR A 201 -11.46 -13.66 2.40
CA TYR A 201 -12.14 -12.36 2.38
C TYR A 201 -11.62 -11.45 1.25
N LEU A 202 -10.30 -11.36 1.12
CA LEU A 202 -9.67 -10.51 0.13
C LEU A 202 -9.99 -11.01 -1.29
N MET A 203 -9.90 -12.32 -1.52
CA MET A 203 -10.29 -12.95 -2.79
C MET A 203 -11.78 -12.79 -3.13
N SER A 204 -12.67 -12.77 -2.15
CA SER A 204 -14.13 -12.64 -2.38
C SER A 204 -14.57 -11.19 -2.57
N HIS A 205 -13.89 -10.25 -1.89
CA HIS A 205 -14.33 -8.87 -1.78
C HIS A 205 -13.58 -7.92 -2.70
N GLU A 206 -12.29 -8.18 -2.91
CA GLU A 206 -11.43 -7.36 -3.74
C GLU A 206 -11.20 -8.09 -5.07
N LYS A 207 -11.73 -7.51 -6.16
CA LYS A 207 -11.40 -7.95 -7.53
C LYS A 207 -9.88 -7.94 -7.81
N ALA A 208 -9.14 -7.26 -6.94
CA ALA A 208 -7.71 -7.13 -6.88
C ALA A 208 -6.98 -8.39 -6.38
N PHE A 209 -7.63 -9.51 -6.02
CA PHE A 209 -6.89 -10.72 -5.64
C PHE A 209 -7.05 -11.80 -6.71
N ALA A 210 -6.02 -11.97 -7.54
CA ALA A 210 -5.96 -12.98 -8.59
C ALA A 210 -5.91 -14.39 -7.99
N LYS A 211 -6.74 -15.30 -8.53
CA LYS A 211 -6.85 -16.69 -8.06
C LYS A 211 -5.61 -17.55 -8.31
N SER A 212 -4.68 -17.10 -9.16
CA SER A 212 -3.51 -17.84 -9.61
C SER A 212 -2.36 -17.88 -8.59
N TYR A 213 -2.23 -16.87 -7.72
CA TYR A 213 -1.09 -16.74 -6.80
C TYR A 213 -1.43 -17.09 -5.33
N ARG A 214 -2.24 -18.14 -5.15
CA ARG A 214 -2.77 -18.59 -3.83
C ARG A 214 -1.71 -18.92 -2.77
N GLU A 215 -0.45 -19.09 -3.16
CA GLU A 215 0.58 -19.58 -2.27
C GLU A 215 1.23 -18.46 -1.43
N PHE A 216 1.01 -17.18 -1.79
CA PHE A 216 1.68 -16.03 -1.17
C PHE A 216 0.69 -15.09 -0.48
N HIS A 217 0.36 -15.42 0.76
CA HIS A 217 -0.59 -14.67 1.58
C HIS A 217 0.14 -13.75 2.56
N GLN A 218 0.79 -12.71 2.05
CA GLN A 218 1.39 -11.67 2.88
C GLN A 218 0.79 -10.30 2.59
N ALA A 219 0.76 -9.46 3.62
CA ALA A 219 0.40 -8.06 3.51
C ALA A 219 1.47 -7.16 4.11
N THR A 220 1.80 -6.10 3.39
CA THR A 220 2.70 -5.07 3.90
C THR A 220 1.90 -3.97 4.58
N ILE A 221 2.00 -3.90 5.89
CA ILE A 221 1.38 -2.86 6.71
C ILE A 221 2.38 -1.76 6.97
N CYS A 222 1.97 -0.52 6.75
CA CYS A 222 2.81 0.65 6.99
C CYS A 222 2.13 1.69 7.87
N TYR A 223 2.91 2.28 8.78
CA TYR A 223 2.52 3.40 9.60
C TYR A 223 3.55 4.53 9.52
N LEU A 224 3.06 5.76 9.43
CA LEU A 224 3.85 6.93 9.84
C LEU A 224 3.73 7.07 11.35
N VAL A 225 4.85 7.19 12.06
CA VAL A 225 4.88 7.22 13.53
C VAL A 225 5.74 8.34 14.06
N ILE A 226 5.47 8.78 15.29
CA ILE A 226 6.38 9.69 15.99
C ILE A 226 7.63 8.92 16.41
N PRO A 227 8.85 9.45 16.17
CA PRO A 227 10.08 8.81 16.59
C PRO A 227 10.09 8.65 18.12
N SER A 228 10.27 7.42 18.58
CA SER A 228 10.38 7.11 20.01
C SER A 228 11.84 6.86 20.39
N LYS A 229 12.32 7.48 21.47
CA LYS A 229 13.65 7.17 22.01
C LYS A 229 13.75 5.72 22.51
N ALA A 230 12.62 5.12 22.88
CA ALA A 230 12.55 3.75 23.39
C ALA A 230 12.48 2.70 22.29
N ALA A 231 12.15 3.08 21.04
CA ALA A 231 12.09 2.16 19.91
C ALA A 231 12.81 2.75 18.69
N ARG A 232 13.99 2.20 18.39
CA ARG A 232 14.57 2.33 17.05
C ARG A 232 13.99 1.23 16.20
N TRP A 233 12.99 1.58 15.39
CA TRP A 233 12.36 0.66 14.46
C TRP A 233 13.38 0.24 13.40
N LYS A 234 13.97 -0.95 13.58
CA LYS A 234 14.67 -1.63 12.48
C LYS A 234 13.59 -2.37 11.71
N ALA A 235 13.34 -2.00 10.46
CA ALA A 235 12.54 -2.84 9.56
C ALA A 235 13.29 -4.17 9.43
N ARG A 236 12.83 -5.21 10.11
CA ARG A 236 13.40 -6.56 9.98
C ARG A 236 12.37 -7.43 9.30
N LEU A 237 12.60 -7.62 8.00
CA LEU A 237 11.98 -8.68 7.24
C LEU A 237 13.00 -9.81 7.30
N ASP A 238 12.69 -10.85 8.06
CA ASP A 238 13.55 -12.02 8.19
C ASP A 238 13.25 -13.00 7.05
N PRO A 239 14.26 -13.41 6.28
CA PRO A 239 14.11 -14.52 5.35
C PRO A 239 14.04 -15.84 6.15
N ILE A 240 13.17 -16.75 5.75
CA ILE A 240 13.23 -18.17 6.17
C ILE A 240 13.39 -18.99 4.89
N LEU A 241 14.37 -19.89 4.89
CA LEU A 241 14.67 -20.80 3.79
C LEU A 241 13.74 -22.01 3.78
N LEU A 242 13.18 -22.29 2.60
CA LEU A 242 12.75 -23.63 2.17
C LEU A 242 13.12 -23.79 0.69
N ASP A 243 13.38 -25.04 0.28
CA ASP A 243 14.05 -25.46 -0.97
C ASP A 243 13.41 -25.00 -2.31
N SER A 244 12.34 -24.18 -2.30
CA SER A 244 11.54 -23.86 -3.50
C SER A 244 11.13 -22.37 -3.66
N GLY A 245 11.86 -21.42 -3.08
CA GLY A 245 11.59 -19.98 -3.26
C GLY A 245 10.94 -19.32 -2.03
N GLU A 246 11.40 -18.11 -1.70
CA GLU A 246 11.40 -17.55 -0.34
C GLU A 246 10.31 -16.50 -0.09
N ILE A 247 9.29 -16.73 0.77
CA ILE A 247 8.43 -15.65 1.30
C ILE A 247 7.88 -15.98 2.72
N PHE A 248 8.38 -15.34 3.79
CA PHE A 248 7.83 -15.45 5.16
C PHE A 248 7.65 -14.10 5.88
N GLY A 249 6.51 -13.96 6.58
CA GLY A 249 6.01 -12.73 7.18
C GLY A 249 6.29 -12.66 8.68
N GLU A 250 6.43 -11.45 9.19
CA GLU A 250 6.70 -11.17 10.59
C GLU A 250 5.38 -11.15 11.40
N SER A 251 5.25 -11.95 12.47
CA SER A 251 4.10 -11.82 13.37
C SER A 251 4.29 -10.65 14.34
N THR A 252 4.24 -9.41 13.84
CA THR A 252 4.34 -8.20 14.68
C THR A 252 2.98 -7.64 15.06
N ASN A 253 2.58 -7.75 16.33
CA ASN A 253 1.25 -7.30 16.75
C ASN A 253 1.19 -5.76 16.78
N SER A 254 0.25 -5.19 16.03
CA SER A 254 -0.15 -3.79 16.12
C SER A 254 -1.56 -3.70 16.67
N MET A 255 -1.74 -3.02 17.81
CA MET A 255 -3.07 -2.83 18.41
C MET A 255 -3.39 -1.34 18.53
N LEU A 256 -4.53 -0.94 17.96
CA LEU A 256 -5.11 0.37 18.21
C LEU A 256 -5.63 0.40 19.65
N LEU A 257 -5.13 1.34 20.43
CA LEU A 257 -5.59 1.54 21.79
C LEU A 257 -6.64 2.63 21.80
N ASP A 258 -7.86 2.27 22.20
CA ASP A 258 -8.92 3.24 22.44
C ASP A 258 -8.69 3.87 23.82
N ARG A 259 -8.36 5.17 23.86
CA ARG A 259 -8.23 5.87 25.13
C ARG A 259 -8.44 7.37 25.02
N ASN A 260 -9.47 7.84 25.72
CA ASN A 260 -9.84 9.24 25.96
C ASN A 260 -8.86 10.03 26.87
N SER A 261 -7.56 9.71 26.93
CA SER A 261 -6.69 10.28 27.98
C SER A 261 -5.26 10.68 27.61
N LEU A 262 -4.87 10.59 26.34
CA LEU A 262 -3.61 11.15 25.87
C LEU A 262 -3.93 11.71 24.49
N ASP A 263 -4.12 13.01 24.35
CA ASP A 263 -4.23 13.60 23.03
C ASP A 263 -2.82 13.83 22.47
N PRO A 264 -2.60 13.63 21.16
CA PRO A 264 -1.35 14.05 20.55
C PRO A 264 -1.21 15.56 20.73
N THR A 265 -0.01 16.04 21.06
CA THR A 265 0.24 17.48 21.17
C THR A 265 -0.06 18.16 19.83
N GLU A 266 -0.39 19.44 19.85
CA GLU A 266 -0.64 20.23 18.64
C GLU A 266 0.56 20.16 17.66
N GLU A 267 1.78 20.16 18.19
CA GLU A 267 3.00 19.98 17.40
C GLU A 267 3.03 18.63 16.67
N HIS A 268 2.65 17.54 17.35
CA HIS A 268 2.56 16.22 16.72
C HIS A 268 1.50 16.19 15.64
N GLN A 269 0.32 16.77 15.89
CA GLN A 269 -0.75 16.87 14.90
C GLN A 269 -0.30 17.66 13.67
N GLN A 270 0.42 18.77 13.86
CA GLN A 270 0.97 19.56 12.75
C GLN A 270 2.00 18.79 11.91
N ARG A 271 2.85 17.97 12.54
CA ARG A 271 3.81 17.11 11.81
C ARG A 271 3.09 16.11 10.91
N PHE A 272 2.09 15.40 11.44
CA PHE A 272 1.28 14.49 10.64
C PHE A 272 0.50 15.21 9.55
N ALA A 273 -0.18 16.32 9.87
CA ALA A 273 -0.95 17.08 8.89
C ALA A 273 -0.07 17.57 7.73
N ARG A 274 1.16 18.02 8.03
CA ARG A 274 2.12 18.43 7.01
C ARG A 274 2.59 17.24 6.16
N ALA A 275 2.94 16.11 6.77
CA ALA A 275 3.37 14.91 6.05
C ALA A 275 2.27 14.39 5.14
N MET A 276 1.06 14.20 5.67
CA MET A 276 -0.10 13.71 4.91
C MET A 276 -0.43 14.64 3.73
N ARG A 277 -0.35 15.96 3.92
CA ARG A 277 -0.59 16.93 2.83
C ARG A 277 0.51 16.90 1.77
N GLN A 278 1.78 17.06 2.16
CA GLN A 278 2.88 17.18 1.18
C GLN A 278 3.16 15.86 0.45
N LEU A 279 2.96 14.73 1.12
CA LEU A 279 3.06 13.39 0.53
C LEU A 279 1.72 12.91 -0.07
N ALA A 280 0.66 13.72 -0.04
CA ALA A 280 -0.68 13.41 -0.55
C ALA A 280 -1.25 12.04 -0.06
N LEU A 281 -0.92 11.66 1.17
CA LEU A 281 -1.31 10.37 1.74
C LEU A 281 -2.71 10.44 2.35
N LYS A 282 -3.37 9.28 2.41
CA LYS A 282 -4.64 9.08 3.11
C LYS A 282 -4.49 7.96 4.14
N PRO A 283 -5.22 8.02 5.26
CA PRO A 283 -5.31 6.88 6.16
C PRO A 283 -5.80 5.64 5.40
N SER A 284 -5.09 4.52 5.52
CA SER A 284 -5.41 3.27 4.81
C SER A 284 -5.23 2.09 5.75
N VAL A 285 -6.32 1.40 6.10
CA VAL A 285 -6.30 0.28 7.06
C VAL A 285 -6.38 -1.03 6.31
N HIS A 286 -5.39 -1.91 6.47
CA HIS A 286 -5.38 -3.20 5.80
C HIS A 286 -6.37 -4.17 6.47
N PRO A 287 -7.20 -4.94 5.72
CA PRO A 287 -8.19 -5.84 6.31
C PRO A 287 -7.63 -6.86 7.30
N SER A 288 -6.39 -7.30 7.10
CA SER A 288 -5.72 -8.24 8.01
C SER A 288 -5.54 -7.69 9.43
N GLN A 289 -5.46 -6.36 9.61
CA GLN A 289 -5.40 -5.72 10.92
C GLN A 289 -6.67 -5.93 11.75
N LEU A 290 -7.75 -6.39 11.11
CA LEU A 290 -9.02 -6.73 11.75
C LEU A 290 -9.18 -8.27 11.86
N GLN A 291 -8.08 -9.03 11.89
CA GLN A 291 -8.06 -10.51 11.96
C GLN A 291 -8.97 -11.07 13.05
N THR A 292 -9.00 -10.47 14.24
CA THR A 292 -9.91 -10.89 15.31
C THR A 292 -11.38 -10.71 14.89
N ALA A 293 -11.74 -9.64 14.18
CA ALA A 293 -13.08 -9.47 13.64
C ALA A 293 -13.36 -10.38 12.42
N LEU A 294 -12.34 -10.72 11.63
CA LEU A 294 -12.43 -11.71 10.54
C LEU A 294 -12.69 -13.12 11.10
N SER A 295 -12.02 -13.47 12.21
CA SER A 295 -12.10 -14.78 12.89
C SER A 295 -13.26 -14.91 13.87
N ALA A 296 -13.65 -13.84 14.58
CA ALA A 296 -14.63 -13.87 15.67
C ALA A 296 -16.07 -13.65 15.21
N ALA A 297 -16.52 -14.34 14.16
CA ALA A 297 -17.94 -14.55 13.94
C ALA A 297 -18.33 -15.87 14.62
N PRO A 298 -18.92 -15.87 15.83
CA PRO A 298 -19.62 -17.06 16.32
C PRO A 298 -20.91 -17.22 15.49
N PRO A 299 -21.42 -18.44 15.31
CA PRO A 299 -22.82 -18.60 14.98
C PRO A 299 -23.62 -17.88 16.07
N ILE A 300 -24.56 -17.02 15.66
CA ILE A 300 -25.45 -16.33 16.58
C ILE A 300 -26.37 -17.41 17.17
N ASN A 301 -25.91 -18.11 18.21
CA ASN A 301 -26.74 -18.92 19.10
C ASN A 301 -26.00 -19.26 20.40
N ALA A 302 -26.71 -19.01 21.51
CA ALA A 302 -26.54 -19.53 22.85
C ALA A 302 -25.34 -19.06 23.69
N SER A 303 -25.65 -18.13 24.59
CA SER A 303 -25.20 -18.04 25.98
C SER A 303 -24.45 -19.27 26.55
N SER A 304 -23.13 -19.17 26.73
CA SER A 304 -22.41 -19.84 27.83
C SER A 304 -20.95 -19.35 28.00
N PRO A 305 -20.39 -19.45 29.23
CA PRO A 305 -19.15 -18.78 29.60
C PRO A 305 -17.88 -19.52 29.14
N LEU A 306 -16.84 -18.71 28.93
CA LEU A 306 -15.45 -19.03 28.62
C LEU A 306 -14.97 -20.40 29.13
N THR A 307 -14.81 -21.35 28.22
CA THR A 307 -13.87 -22.46 28.37
C THR A 307 -13.01 -22.54 27.10
N GLN A 308 -11.70 -22.41 27.27
CA GLN A 308 -10.71 -22.71 26.24
C GLN A 308 -10.70 -24.22 26.03
N THR A 309 -11.50 -24.68 25.08
CA THR A 309 -11.39 -26.04 24.56
C THR A 309 -10.73 -25.94 23.20
N THR A 310 -9.66 -26.70 22.98
CA THR A 310 -9.02 -26.90 21.69
C THR A 310 -10.02 -27.62 20.77
N VAL A 311 -10.94 -26.86 20.17
CA VAL A 311 -11.90 -27.39 19.21
C VAL A 311 -11.17 -27.48 17.88
N HIS A 312 -10.90 -28.71 17.43
CA HIS A 312 -10.67 -28.97 16.01
C HIS A 312 -11.79 -28.26 15.24
N ARG A 313 -11.46 -27.16 14.55
CA ARG A 313 -12.42 -26.40 13.74
C ARG A 313 -12.94 -27.32 12.65
N ILE A 314 -14.11 -27.92 12.87
CA ILE A 314 -14.96 -28.35 11.77
C ILE A 314 -15.43 -27.03 11.15
N ILE A 315 -14.78 -26.60 10.07
CA ILE A 315 -15.22 -25.47 9.27
C ILE A 315 -16.47 -25.96 8.54
N GLU A 316 -17.63 -25.81 9.17
CA GLU A 316 -18.89 -25.82 8.42
C GLU A 316 -18.79 -24.70 7.38
N LYS A 317 -19.00 -25.05 6.10
CA LYS A 317 -19.12 -24.06 5.03
C LYS A 317 -20.26 -23.10 5.41
N LYS A 318 -19.89 -21.89 5.79
CA LYS A 318 -20.85 -20.80 6.06
C LYS A 318 -21.67 -20.54 4.80
N SER A 319 -22.94 -20.17 4.98
CA SER A 319 -23.78 -19.82 3.82
C SER A 319 -23.26 -18.55 3.15
N ASP A 320 -23.49 -18.41 1.84
CA ASP A 320 -23.09 -17.23 1.07
C ASP A 320 -23.66 -15.92 1.65
N GLU A 321 -24.83 -16.00 2.30
CA GLU A 321 -25.49 -14.87 2.95
C GLU A 321 -24.75 -14.42 4.23
N GLU A 322 -24.25 -15.35 5.03
CA GLU A 322 -23.44 -15.06 6.21
C GLU A 322 -22.09 -14.46 5.85
N VAL A 323 -21.46 -14.97 4.78
CA VAL A 323 -20.21 -14.44 4.23
C VAL A 323 -20.42 -12.99 3.78
N LYS A 324 -21.43 -12.72 2.94
CA LYS A 324 -21.74 -11.35 2.47
C LYS A 324 -22.02 -10.38 3.61
N LYS A 325 -22.75 -10.81 4.64
CA LYS A 325 -23.06 -9.97 5.81
C LYS A 325 -21.79 -9.62 6.60
N ARG A 326 -20.90 -10.60 6.82
CA ARG A 326 -19.61 -10.39 7.47
C ARG A 326 -18.73 -9.42 6.66
N ASP A 327 -18.64 -9.65 5.35
CA ASP A 327 -17.82 -8.84 4.45
C ASP A 327 -18.31 -7.38 4.40
N THR A 328 -19.63 -7.18 4.39
CA THR A 328 -20.25 -5.84 4.48
C THR A 328 -19.92 -5.15 5.80
N ALA A 329 -20.02 -5.85 6.92
CA ALA A 329 -19.70 -5.30 8.24
C ALA A 329 -18.20 -4.94 8.34
N MET A 330 -17.33 -5.76 7.77
CA MET A 330 -15.88 -5.53 7.72
C MET A 330 -15.55 -4.27 6.92
N THR A 331 -16.07 -4.18 5.70
CA THR A 331 -15.87 -3.05 4.79
C THR A 331 -16.34 -1.75 5.41
N LYS A 332 -17.49 -1.78 6.10
CA LYS A 332 -17.99 -0.63 6.85
C LYS A 332 -17.00 -0.23 7.95
N ARG A 333 -16.50 -1.17 8.74
CA ARG A 333 -15.56 -0.89 9.83
C ARG A 333 -14.23 -0.31 9.34
N ILE A 334 -13.69 -0.82 8.22
CA ILE A 334 -12.49 -0.27 7.58
C ILE A 334 -12.73 1.18 7.19
N ARG A 335 -13.83 1.46 6.47
CA ARG A 335 -14.22 2.81 6.07
C ARG A 335 -14.38 3.75 7.28
N ASP A 336 -15.04 3.29 8.34
CA ASP A 336 -15.23 4.06 9.57
C ASP A 336 -13.87 4.40 10.23
N LEU A 337 -12.89 3.48 10.17
CA LEU A 337 -11.54 3.73 10.68
C LEU A 337 -10.75 4.69 9.80
N GLU A 338 -10.84 4.56 8.48
CA GLU A 338 -10.15 5.46 7.53
C GLU A 338 -10.70 6.90 7.60
N GLN A 339 -12.00 7.06 7.87
CA GLN A 339 -12.66 8.36 8.03
C GLN A 339 -12.55 8.94 9.45
N SER A 340 -12.07 8.15 10.41
CA SER A 340 -11.92 8.62 11.79
C SER A 340 -10.77 9.63 11.94
N GLN A 341 -10.71 10.27 13.11
CA GLN A 341 -9.63 11.20 13.41
C GLN A 341 -8.30 10.47 13.62
N TRP A 342 -7.27 10.95 12.92
CA TRP A 342 -5.88 10.49 12.98
C TRP A 342 -4.97 11.66 13.39
N PRO A 343 -3.83 11.43 14.07
CA PRO A 343 -3.22 10.14 14.43
C PRO A 343 -3.86 9.46 15.64
N LYS A 344 -3.61 8.16 15.81
CA LYS A 344 -4.07 7.37 16.96
C LYS A 344 -2.91 6.75 17.72
N LEU A 345 -3.14 6.42 18.99
CA LEU A 345 -2.17 5.74 19.82
C LEU A 345 -2.15 4.25 19.49
N MET A 346 -0.96 3.74 19.20
CA MET A 346 -0.72 2.40 18.71
C MET A 346 0.29 1.71 19.60
N PHE A 347 0.01 0.47 19.96
CA PHE A 347 1.03 -0.42 20.50
C PHE A 347 1.65 -1.18 19.33
N LEU A 348 2.92 -0.92 19.06
CA LEU A 348 3.69 -1.57 18.01
C LEU A 348 4.74 -2.46 18.65
N VAL A 349 4.77 -3.73 18.23
CA VAL A 349 5.76 -4.71 18.67
C VAL A 349 6.56 -5.15 17.46
N ASN A 350 7.88 -5.25 17.63
CA ASN A 350 8.83 -5.82 16.69
C ASN A 350 9.60 -6.93 17.42
N HIS A 351 9.53 -8.17 16.94
CA HIS A 351 10.16 -9.32 17.59
C HIS A 351 11.51 -9.61 16.94
N ILE A 352 12.63 -9.29 17.61
CA ILE A 352 13.96 -9.66 17.11
C ILE A 352 14.23 -11.11 17.51
N PHE A 353 14.03 -12.12 16.65
CA PHE A 353 14.56 -13.45 16.92
C PHE A 353 16.04 -13.52 16.50
N HIS A 354 16.94 -13.77 17.45
CA HIS A 354 18.33 -14.12 17.11
C HIS A 354 18.36 -15.59 16.67
N GLU A 355 18.93 -15.86 15.50
CA GLU A 355 19.38 -17.21 15.13
C GLU A 355 20.37 -17.76 16.15
#